data_AF-A0A928XTD7-F1
#
_entry.id   AF-A0A928XTD7-F1
#
_cell.length_a   1.000
_cell.length_b   1.000
_cell.length_c   1.000
_cell.angle_alpha   90.00
_cell.angle_beta   90.00
_cell.angle_gamma   90.00
#
_symmetry.space_group_name_H-M   'P 1'
#
loop_
_entity.id
_entity.type
_entity.pdbx_description
1 polymer ?
#
loop_
_entity_poly.entity_id
_entity_poly.type
_entity_poly.pdbx_seq_one_letter_code
_entity_poly.pdbx_strand_id
1 'polypeptide(L)'
;MGRVEPRVLGWASALLLLLGLLVLAPEGARAQAGKAVSARKLELIRERMEKGQALFVAGDYASAAKVFEAGHAEQPYAAFLFNAGVCYQKLGQIDPALQKFRDYLAADPNAPDAAKVRGRIAALEASKGIAPTPTPETDAGVEDGGDEGGSDAAPPAPQPPPTLTPDTAESMKSLALIETEPPGALIKLYARSTESAPPYKLGAQNPGWQEITSARSPANLTLEVGSYHVVVEPYLDFKACDAAVEVKRAKVFHFRANLSQGEFMSFLRVSANVLGGYVFIDDDRRARPPWGTTPHGELVSSGTHSLLVEAPGFEPYHQKLELGRGEQKELEVKLVRVGYGYVRIDGNAPELKVSFDEKPAGVWRSGEAPLAVKADAGQHKLTIKASGYKTYEEVVTVPAGQVLPLHADMIQKYPRGAAWTQAVIGAVFLGAGVFLGIQSDNLHEELENDRKAGVLEQEDERVSRGRIFAIGANAGFAIGGILGAFATYNFIKDPLPESRAVKDQPVEFNDPRKQRPTAKLRAPTRVAVPQPRSRPRQAPFSIGLSPGPAGLSLGGRF
;
A
#
# COMPACT_ATOMS: atom_id res chain seq x y z
N MET A 1 28.81 76.50 -51.51
CA MET A 1 28.38 75.39 -50.63
C MET A 1 27.36 75.95 -49.65
N GLY A 2 26.09 75.58 -49.57
CA GLY A 2 25.19 74.68 -50.30
C GLY A 2 23.80 74.95 -49.69
N ARG A 3 22.79 75.21 -50.53
CA ARG A 3 21.39 75.43 -50.12
C ARG A 3 20.77 74.13 -49.60
N VAL A 4 19.98 74.19 -48.54
CA VAL A 4 19.15 73.09 -48.06
C VAL A 4 17.69 73.40 -48.40
N GLU A 5 17.05 72.53 -49.18
CA GLU A 5 15.58 72.48 -49.35
C GLU A 5 14.98 71.32 -48.54
N PRO A 6 13.77 71.45 -47.98
CA PRO A 6 13.07 70.33 -47.35
C PRO A 6 12.20 69.58 -48.37
N ARG A 7 12.33 68.25 -48.40
CA ARG A 7 11.52 67.34 -49.21
C ARG A 7 10.20 66.99 -48.51
N VAL A 8 9.10 67.17 -49.25
CA VAL A 8 7.76 66.66 -48.99
C VAL A 8 7.72 65.16 -49.30
N LEU A 9 7.33 64.30 -48.35
CA LEU A 9 6.90 62.93 -48.68
C LEU A 9 6.10 62.28 -47.52
N GLY A 10 4.94 61.69 -47.85
CA GLY A 10 4.52 60.45 -47.17
C GLY A 10 3.10 60.33 -46.60
N TRP A 11 2.04 60.82 -47.26
CA TRP A 11 0.66 60.49 -46.82
C TRP A 11 0.09 59.23 -47.50
N ALA A 12 0.71 58.76 -48.59
CA ALA A 12 0.27 57.55 -49.31
C ALA A 12 0.63 56.23 -48.61
N SER A 13 1.60 56.24 -47.69
CA SER A 13 2.08 55.03 -46.99
C SER A 13 1.21 54.63 -45.79
N ALA A 14 0.41 55.56 -45.25
CA ALA A 14 -0.44 55.30 -44.08
C ALA A 14 -1.72 54.52 -44.44
N LEU A 15 -2.25 54.66 -45.66
CA LEU A 15 -3.50 54.02 -46.07
C LEU A 15 -3.31 52.53 -46.44
N LEU A 16 -2.14 52.15 -46.96
CA LEU A 16 -1.80 50.75 -47.31
C LEU A 16 -1.47 49.89 -46.08
N LEU A 17 -0.98 50.49 -45.00
CA LEU A 17 -0.72 49.80 -43.72
C LEU A 17 -2.02 49.48 -42.95
N LEU A 18 -3.07 50.28 -43.12
CA LEU A 18 -4.39 50.05 -42.49
C LEU A 18 -5.21 48.96 -43.20
N LEU A 19 -5.04 48.78 -44.51
CA LEU A 19 -5.70 47.70 -45.25
C LEU A 19 -5.01 46.33 -45.09
N GLY A 20 -3.69 46.31 -44.86
CA GLY A 20 -2.92 45.08 -44.62
C GLY A 20 -3.13 44.46 -43.23
N LEU A 21 -3.58 45.24 -42.24
CA LEU A 21 -3.82 44.79 -40.87
C LEU A 21 -5.20 44.14 -40.65
N LEU A 22 -6.11 44.20 -41.61
CA LEU A 22 -7.44 43.58 -41.49
C LEU A 22 -7.46 42.08 -41.88
N VAL A 23 -6.39 41.54 -42.49
CA VAL A 23 -6.38 40.17 -43.05
C VAL A 23 -5.74 39.12 -42.12
N LEU A 24 -4.93 39.53 -41.13
CA LEU A 24 -4.33 38.62 -40.13
C LEU A 24 -4.97 38.80 -38.75
N ALA A 25 -6.23 38.40 -38.59
CA ALA A 25 -6.72 38.05 -37.26
C ALA A 25 -6.04 36.74 -36.83
N PRO A 26 -5.43 36.66 -35.63
CA PRO A 26 -4.82 35.42 -35.13
C PRO A 26 -5.88 34.31 -35.11
N GLU A 27 -5.51 33.07 -35.48
CA GLU A 27 -6.43 31.93 -35.57
C GLU A 27 -7.28 31.74 -34.29
N GLY A 28 -6.72 32.07 -33.12
CA GLY A 28 -7.44 32.07 -31.85
C GLY A 28 -8.64 33.04 -31.79
N ALA A 29 -8.54 34.23 -32.40
CA ALA A 29 -9.63 35.21 -32.42
C ALA A 29 -10.76 34.79 -33.37
N ARG A 30 -10.45 34.14 -34.49
CA ARG A 30 -11.44 33.57 -35.42
C ARG A 30 -12.16 32.36 -34.80
N ALA A 31 -11.42 31.49 -34.10
CA ALA A 31 -11.99 30.36 -33.38
C ALA A 31 -12.90 30.80 -32.20
N GLN A 32 -12.50 31.85 -31.47
CA GLN A 32 -13.29 32.42 -30.38
C GLN A 32 -14.58 33.08 -30.88
N ALA A 33 -14.49 33.83 -32.00
CA ALA A 33 -15.66 34.43 -32.65
C ALA A 33 -16.63 33.36 -33.18
N GLY A 34 -16.12 32.28 -33.79
CA GLY A 34 -16.94 31.14 -34.24
C GLY A 34 -17.67 30.44 -33.10
N LYS A 35 -17.00 30.22 -31.96
CA LYS A 35 -17.61 29.67 -30.73
C LYS A 35 -18.71 30.59 -30.17
N ALA A 36 -18.50 31.91 -30.18
CA ALA A 36 -19.50 32.87 -29.72
C ALA A 36 -20.76 32.89 -30.60
N VAL A 37 -20.58 32.77 -31.93
CA VAL A 37 -21.70 32.67 -32.88
C VAL A 37 -22.48 31.36 -32.70
N SER A 38 -21.80 30.22 -32.52
CA SER A 38 -22.49 28.93 -32.30
C SER A 38 -23.25 28.91 -30.97
N ALA A 39 -22.68 29.49 -29.90
CA ALA A 39 -23.35 29.61 -28.61
C ALA A 39 -24.62 30.47 -28.70
N ARG A 40 -24.57 31.60 -29.40
CA ARG A 40 -25.75 32.47 -29.61
C ARG A 40 -26.84 31.77 -30.43
N LYS A 41 -26.46 31.01 -31.47
CA LYS A 41 -27.38 30.20 -32.27
C LYS A 41 -28.08 29.14 -31.40
N LEU A 42 -27.33 28.43 -30.57
CA LEU A 42 -27.85 27.40 -29.67
C LEU A 42 -28.85 27.97 -28.66
N GLU A 43 -28.56 29.15 -28.11
CA GLU A 43 -29.44 29.81 -27.16
C GLU A 43 -30.78 30.21 -27.80
N LEU A 44 -30.74 30.72 -29.03
CA LEU A 44 -31.98 31.01 -29.78
C LEU A 44 -32.82 29.75 -30.02
N ILE A 45 -32.19 28.62 -30.36
CA ILE A 45 -32.90 27.34 -30.56
C ILE A 45 -33.58 26.91 -29.24
N ARG A 46 -32.88 27.01 -28.10
CA ARG A 46 -33.43 26.71 -26.77
C ARG A 46 -34.62 27.60 -26.44
N GLU A 47 -34.46 28.92 -26.60
CA GLU A 47 -35.50 29.90 -26.31
C GLU A 47 -36.78 29.59 -27.10
N ARG A 48 -36.65 29.30 -28.40
CA ARG A 48 -37.79 28.95 -29.27
C ARG A 48 -38.46 27.64 -28.84
N MET A 49 -37.68 26.61 -28.55
CA MET A 49 -38.20 25.31 -28.09
C MET A 49 -38.93 25.43 -26.76
N GLU A 50 -38.34 26.13 -25.79
CA GLU A 50 -38.93 26.32 -24.46
C GLU A 50 -40.18 27.20 -24.51
N LYS A 51 -40.17 28.27 -25.31
CA LYS A 51 -41.35 29.12 -25.51
C LYS A 51 -42.51 28.35 -26.14
N GLY A 52 -42.25 27.57 -27.19
CA GLY A 52 -43.27 26.73 -27.82
C GLY A 52 -43.83 25.69 -26.86
N GLN A 53 -42.96 25.08 -26.04
CA GLN A 53 -43.36 24.13 -25.02
C GLN A 53 -44.22 24.76 -23.93
N ALA A 54 -43.88 25.95 -23.46
CA ALA A 54 -44.64 26.67 -22.44
C ALA A 54 -46.07 26.97 -22.93
N LEU A 55 -46.21 27.42 -24.18
CA LEU A 55 -47.51 27.65 -24.81
C LEU A 55 -48.31 26.35 -24.98
N PHE A 56 -47.64 25.26 -25.40
CA PHE A 56 -48.27 23.94 -25.52
C PHE A 56 -48.80 23.43 -24.17
N VAL A 57 -48.02 23.57 -23.10
CA VAL A 57 -48.45 23.19 -21.73
C VAL A 57 -49.59 24.08 -21.23
N ALA A 58 -49.61 25.35 -21.63
CA ALA A 58 -50.71 26.27 -21.33
C ALA A 58 -51.99 26.00 -22.14
N GLY A 59 -51.98 25.03 -23.07
CA GLY A 59 -53.11 24.71 -23.94
C GLY A 59 -53.28 25.66 -25.13
N ASP A 60 -52.42 26.67 -25.28
CA ASP A 60 -52.40 27.57 -26.44
C ASP A 60 -51.62 26.92 -27.61
N TYR A 61 -52.23 25.88 -28.17
CA TYR A 61 -51.65 25.12 -29.27
C TYR A 61 -51.49 25.95 -30.55
N ALA A 62 -52.34 26.97 -30.76
CA ALA A 62 -52.27 27.82 -31.96
C ALA A 62 -51.04 28.73 -31.93
N SER A 63 -50.75 29.36 -30.79
CA SER A 63 -49.53 30.14 -30.62
C SER A 63 -48.30 29.24 -30.58
N ALA A 64 -48.39 28.05 -29.95
CA ALA A 64 -47.30 27.08 -29.92
C ALA A 64 -46.89 26.64 -31.34
N ALA A 65 -47.84 26.28 -32.19
CA ALA A 65 -47.59 25.90 -33.58
C ALA A 65 -46.82 26.98 -34.35
N LYS A 66 -47.25 28.24 -34.24
CA LYS A 66 -46.57 29.39 -34.86
C LYS A 66 -45.15 29.57 -34.36
N VAL A 67 -44.92 29.40 -33.06
CA VAL A 67 -43.57 29.50 -32.47
C VAL A 67 -42.65 28.42 -33.02
N PHE A 68 -43.13 27.18 -33.13
CA PHE A 68 -42.33 26.09 -33.69
C PHE A 68 -42.08 26.27 -35.20
N GLU A 69 -43.06 26.71 -35.97
CA GLU A 69 -42.86 27.03 -37.39
C GLU A 69 -41.86 28.16 -37.62
N ALA A 70 -41.96 29.24 -36.84
CA ALA A 70 -40.98 30.32 -36.87
C ALA A 70 -39.59 29.83 -36.45
N GLY A 71 -39.54 28.96 -35.43
CA GLY A 71 -38.32 28.29 -35.00
C GLY A 71 -37.68 27.48 -36.13
N HIS A 72 -38.47 26.70 -36.89
CA HIS A 72 -37.98 25.96 -38.05
C HIS A 72 -37.49 26.88 -39.18
N ALA A 73 -38.22 27.97 -39.46
CA ALA A 73 -37.85 28.92 -40.50
C ALA A 73 -36.51 29.62 -40.20
N GLU A 74 -36.24 29.92 -38.93
CA GLU A 74 -34.95 30.48 -38.49
C GLU A 74 -33.86 29.40 -38.38
N GLN A 75 -34.23 28.20 -37.93
CA GLN A 75 -33.34 27.10 -37.59
C GLN A 75 -33.93 25.78 -38.10
N PRO A 76 -33.49 25.26 -39.25
CA PRO A 76 -34.19 24.18 -39.99
C PRO A 76 -33.97 22.79 -39.37
N TYR A 77 -34.30 22.62 -38.09
CA TYR A 77 -34.29 21.34 -37.39
C TYR A 77 -35.66 20.68 -37.47
N ALA A 78 -35.68 19.37 -37.76
CA ALA A 78 -36.89 18.59 -37.95
C ALA A 78 -37.78 18.54 -36.68
N ALA A 79 -37.19 18.59 -35.48
CA ALA A 79 -37.91 18.62 -34.21
C ALA A 79 -38.98 19.73 -34.15
N PHE A 80 -38.71 20.90 -34.73
CA PHE A 80 -39.68 22.00 -34.81
C PHE A 80 -40.90 21.64 -35.66
N LEU A 81 -40.71 20.96 -36.80
CA LEU A 81 -41.80 20.52 -37.67
C LEU A 81 -42.69 19.50 -36.97
N PHE A 82 -42.09 18.49 -36.32
CA PHE A 82 -42.85 17.49 -35.58
C PHE A 82 -43.70 18.15 -34.48
N ASN A 83 -43.09 19.04 -33.71
CA ASN A 83 -43.74 19.77 -32.62
C ASN A 83 -44.88 20.66 -33.11
N ALA A 84 -44.73 21.35 -34.26
CA ALA A 84 -45.82 22.07 -34.90
C ALA A 84 -46.97 21.13 -35.31
N GLY A 85 -46.66 19.95 -35.88
CA GLY A 85 -47.65 18.94 -36.25
C GLY A 85 -48.47 18.43 -35.06
N VAL A 86 -47.82 18.18 -33.92
CA VAL A 86 -48.50 17.81 -32.66
C VAL A 86 -49.46 18.91 -32.21
N CYS A 87 -49.04 20.18 -32.28
CA CYS A 87 -49.89 21.32 -31.93
C CYS A 87 -51.14 21.40 -32.83
N TYR A 88 -50.98 21.29 -34.15
CA TYR A 88 -52.12 21.31 -35.09
C TYR A 88 -53.07 20.11 -34.89
N GLN A 89 -52.53 18.93 -34.60
CA GLN A 89 -53.35 17.78 -34.27
C GLN A 89 -54.17 18.01 -33.01
N LYS A 90 -53.59 18.62 -31.96
CA LYS A 90 -54.30 18.98 -30.72
C LYS A 90 -55.39 20.04 -30.94
N LEU A 91 -55.25 20.89 -31.96
CA LEU A 91 -56.28 21.84 -32.39
C LEU A 91 -57.40 21.20 -33.24
N GLY A 92 -57.27 19.93 -33.63
CA GLY A 92 -58.16 19.29 -34.60
C GLY A 92 -57.94 19.75 -36.04
N GLN A 93 -56.87 20.50 -36.32
CA GLN A 93 -56.50 20.95 -37.67
C GLN A 93 -55.70 19.84 -38.38
N ILE A 94 -56.41 18.85 -38.90
CA ILE A 94 -55.82 17.62 -39.45
C ILE A 94 -54.93 17.91 -40.67
N ASP A 95 -55.35 18.80 -41.57
CA ASP A 95 -54.58 19.14 -42.79
C ASP A 95 -53.22 19.78 -42.49
N PRO A 96 -53.14 20.85 -41.67
CA PRO A 96 -51.86 21.37 -41.21
C PRO A 96 -51.02 20.32 -40.47
N ALA A 97 -51.63 19.47 -39.64
CA ALA A 97 -50.90 18.43 -38.92
C ALA A 97 -50.24 17.41 -39.86
N LEU A 98 -51.00 16.91 -40.85
CA LEU A 98 -50.49 15.99 -41.88
C LEU A 98 -49.33 16.61 -42.66
N GLN A 99 -49.47 17.88 -43.06
CA GLN A 99 -48.39 18.57 -43.77
C GLN A 99 -47.12 18.61 -42.93
N LYS A 100 -47.20 19.00 -41.65
CA LYS A 100 -46.02 19.09 -40.79
C LYS A 100 -45.36 17.75 -40.50
N PHE A 101 -46.13 16.67 -40.36
CA PHE A 101 -45.54 15.33 -40.21
C PHE A 101 -44.89 14.82 -41.50
N ARG A 102 -45.41 15.17 -42.67
CA ARG A 102 -44.76 14.89 -43.96
C ARG A 102 -43.48 15.70 -44.13
N ASP A 103 -43.53 16.99 -43.82
CA ASP A 103 -42.35 17.87 -43.83
C ASP A 103 -41.25 17.35 -42.89
N TYR A 104 -41.63 16.83 -41.71
CA TYR A 104 -40.71 16.19 -40.77
C TYR A 104 -39.99 14.99 -41.40
N LEU A 105 -40.74 14.07 -42.03
CA LEU A 105 -40.16 12.90 -42.70
C LEU A 105 -39.33 13.27 -43.94
N ALA A 106 -39.66 14.37 -44.60
CA ALA A 106 -38.86 14.89 -45.71
C ALA A 106 -37.56 15.54 -45.22
N ALA A 107 -37.60 16.25 -44.08
CA ALA A 107 -36.43 16.88 -43.46
C ALA A 107 -35.47 15.86 -42.82
N ASP A 108 -35.99 14.75 -42.32
CA ASP A 108 -35.20 13.64 -41.77
C ASP A 108 -35.75 12.28 -42.24
N PRO A 109 -35.35 11.81 -43.45
CA PRO A 109 -35.82 10.55 -44.01
C PRO A 109 -35.44 9.32 -43.19
N ASN A 110 -34.35 9.42 -42.42
CA ASN A 110 -33.81 8.37 -41.57
C ASN A 110 -34.12 8.60 -40.09
N ALA A 111 -35.12 9.42 -39.78
CA ALA A 111 -35.55 9.68 -38.41
C ALA A 111 -35.78 8.35 -37.67
N PRO A 112 -35.25 8.17 -36.44
CA PRO A 112 -35.34 6.88 -35.75
C PRO A 112 -36.79 6.45 -35.45
N ASP A 113 -37.72 7.39 -35.48
CA ASP A 113 -39.14 7.20 -35.27
C ASP A 113 -39.98 7.29 -36.56
N ALA A 114 -39.34 7.27 -37.73
CA ALA A 114 -40.02 7.45 -39.02
C ALA A 114 -41.20 6.49 -39.21
N ALA A 115 -41.05 5.22 -38.82
CA ALA A 115 -42.14 4.23 -38.88
C ALA A 115 -43.34 4.63 -38.00
N LYS A 116 -43.10 5.13 -36.79
CA LYS A 116 -44.16 5.62 -35.88
C LYS A 116 -44.87 6.84 -36.49
N VAL A 117 -44.12 7.76 -37.10
CA VAL A 117 -44.69 8.96 -37.72
C VAL A 117 -45.51 8.62 -38.97
N ARG A 118 -45.06 7.68 -39.81
CA ARG A 118 -45.86 7.17 -40.95
C ARG A 118 -47.16 6.54 -40.48
N GLY A 119 -47.14 5.73 -39.42
CA GLY A 119 -48.35 5.18 -38.81
C GLY A 119 -49.30 6.27 -38.29
N ARG A 120 -48.76 7.33 -37.68
CA ARG A 120 -49.54 8.50 -37.24
C ARG A 120 -50.19 9.24 -38.41
N ILE A 121 -49.45 9.45 -39.51
CA ILE A 121 -49.99 10.03 -40.74
C ILE A 121 -51.15 9.19 -41.28
N ALA A 122 -50.97 7.87 -41.39
CA ALA A 122 -52.01 6.96 -41.87
C ALA A 122 -53.27 6.99 -40.98
N ALA A 123 -53.11 7.06 -39.65
CA ALA A 123 -54.23 7.18 -38.71
C ALA A 123 -54.99 8.51 -38.89
N LEU A 124 -54.28 9.61 -39.12
CA LEU A 124 -54.89 10.92 -39.37
C LEU A 124 -55.60 10.97 -40.73
N GLU A 125 -55.04 10.37 -41.78
CA GLU A 125 -55.68 10.23 -43.09
C GLU A 125 -56.96 9.40 -43.01
N ALA A 126 -56.92 8.27 -42.30
CA ALA A 126 -58.09 7.43 -42.06
C ALA A 126 -59.20 8.18 -41.30
N SER A 127 -58.84 8.99 -40.30
CA SER A 127 -59.81 9.84 -39.58
C SER A 127 -60.48 10.90 -40.46
N LYS A 128 -59.85 11.27 -41.59
CA LYS A 128 -60.38 12.19 -42.60
C LYS A 128 -61.20 11.49 -43.68
N GLY A 129 -61.29 10.15 -43.68
CA GLY A 129 -61.91 9.37 -44.76
C GLY A 129 -61.08 9.35 -46.04
N ILE A 130 -59.77 9.64 -45.96
CA ILE A 130 -58.82 9.52 -47.07
C ILE A 130 -58.25 8.10 -47.03
N ALA A 131 -58.42 7.32 -48.10
CA ALA A 131 -57.79 6.02 -48.23
C ALA A 131 -56.25 6.19 -48.30
N PRO A 132 -55.46 5.32 -47.65
CA PRO A 132 -54.01 5.45 -47.60
C PRO A 132 -53.40 5.37 -49.00
N THR A 133 -52.58 6.36 -49.37
CA THR A 133 -51.83 6.35 -50.64
C THR A 133 -50.73 5.28 -50.57
N PRO A 134 -50.65 4.32 -51.51
CA PRO A 134 -49.55 3.37 -51.54
C PRO A 134 -48.25 4.05 -52.00
N THR A 135 -47.16 3.77 -51.29
CA THR A 135 -45.78 4.11 -51.66
C THR A 135 -45.38 3.38 -52.96
N PRO A 136 -44.68 4.01 -53.92
CA PRO A 136 -44.16 3.29 -55.07
C PRO A 136 -42.91 2.48 -54.69
N GLU A 137 -43.01 1.15 -54.79
CA GLU A 137 -41.85 0.25 -54.80
C GLU A 137 -41.14 0.38 -56.14
N THR A 138 -39.85 0.71 -56.10
CA THR A 138 -38.95 0.69 -57.24
C THR A 138 -38.71 -0.75 -57.71
N ASP A 139 -39.10 -0.97 -58.96
CA ASP A 139 -38.75 -2.12 -59.80
C ASP A 139 -37.22 -2.23 -60.00
N ALA A 140 -36.68 -3.43 -59.75
CA ALA A 140 -35.40 -3.86 -60.27
C ALA A 140 -35.38 -5.40 -60.40
N GLY A 141 -35.64 -5.88 -61.62
CA GLY A 141 -34.72 -6.79 -62.29
C GLY A 141 -34.80 -8.28 -61.92
N VAL A 142 -35.43 -9.03 -62.83
CA VAL A 142 -35.37 -10.48 -63.01
C VAL A 142 -33.92 -10.97 -63.23
N GLU A 143 -33.51 -12.04 -62.57
CA GLU A 143 -32.74 -13.13 -63.19
C GLU A 143 -32.97 -14.47 -62.47
N ASP A 144 -32.94 -15.51 -63.29
CA ASP A 144 -33.49 -16.87 -63.15
C ASP A 144 -32.48 -17.86 -62.54
N GLY A 145 -32.97 -19.01 -62.04
CA GLY A 145 -32.16 -20.19 -61.72
C GLY A 145 -32.55 -20.90 -60.42
N GLY A 146 -33.40 -21.93 -60.53
CA GLY A 146 -33.78 -22.81 -59.42
C GLY A 146 -32.71 -23.85 -59.02
N ASP A 147 -32.89 -24.46 -57.83
CA ASP A 147 -33.14 -25.90 -57.67
C ASP A 147 -33.48 -26.23 -56.19
N GLU A 148 -34.10 -27.40 -55.99
CA GLU A 148 -34.83 -27.92 -54.84
C GLU A 148 -34.01 -28.25 -53.56
N GLY A 149 -34.71 -28.33 -52.42
CA GLY A 149 -34.22 -29.04 -51.22
C GLY A 149 -34.90 -28.62 -49.91
N GLY A 150 -36.02 -29.27 -49.57
CA GLY A 150 -36.90 -28.87 -48.45
C GLY A 150 -36.43 -29.19 -47.03
N SER A 151 -37.14 -28.59 -46.06
CA SER A 151 -37.59 -29.25 -44.82
C SER A 151 -38.51 -28.30 -44.03
N ASP A 152 -39.61 -28.87 -43.53
CA ASP A 152 -40.61 -28.30 -42.63
C ASP A 152 -40.07 -27.41 -41.50
N ALA A 153 -40.61 -26.20 -41.38
CA ALA A 153 -40.87 -25.53 -40.10
C ALA A 153 -41.95 -24.46 -40.30
N ALA A 154 -43.12 -24.66 -39.67
CA ALA A 154 -44.21 -23.70 -39.66
C ALA A 154 -43.75 -22.33 -39.12
N PRO A 155 -44.17 -21.20 -39.71
CA PRO A 155 -43.87 -19.88 -39.18
C PRO A 155 -44.60 -19.65 -37.84
N PRO A 156 -43.97 -19.04 -36.83
CA PRO A 156 -44.66 -18.69 -35.60
C PRO A 156 -45.72 -17.62 -35.89
N ALA A 157 -46.88 -17.76 -35.27
CA ALA A 157 -47.98 -16.81 -35.40
C ALA A 157 -47.53 -15.36 -35.11
N PRO A 158 -48.06 -14.36 -35.83
CA PRO A 158 -47.75 -12.96 -35.54
C PRO A 158 -48.16 -12.63 -34.10
N GLN A 159 -47.19 -12.23 -33.28
CA GLN A 159 -47.45 -11.73 -31.94
C GLN A 159 -48.31 -10.45 -32.06
N PRO A 160 -49.33 -10.27 -31.20
CA PRO A 160 -50.11 -9.03 -31.19
C PRO A 160 -49.17 -7.84 -30.91
N PRO A 161 -49.36 -6.70 -31.58
CA PRO A 161 -48.54 -5.53 -31.36
C PRO A 161 -48.59 -5.12 -29.87
N PRO A 162 -47.45 -4.69 -29.29
CA PRO A 162 -47.42 -4.28 -27.90
C PRO A 162 -48.42 -3.15 -27.66
N THR A 163 -49.29 -3.36 -26.68
CA THR A 163 -50.34 -2.43 -26.28
C THR A 163 -49.70 -1.11 -25.84
N LEU A 164 -49.94 -0.05 -26.61
CA LEU A 164 -49.44 1.29 -26.38
C LEU A 164 -50.03 1.87 -25.08
N THR A 165 -49.19 2.30 -24.15
CA THR A 165 -49.60 3.28 -23.14
C THR A 165 -49.95 4.59 -23.87
N PRO A 166 -51.13 5.20 -23.67
CA PRO A 166 -51.61 6.33 -24.48
C PRO A 166 -50.77 7.61 -24.39
N ASP A 167 -49.92 7.76 -23.37
CA ASP A 167 -49.40 9.07 -22.94
C ASP A 167 -48.03 9.47 -23.56
N THR A 168 -47.34 8.55 -24.24
CA THR A 168 -46.04 8.83 -24.91
C THR A 168 -46.20 9.26 -26.37
N ALA A 169 -47.23 8.75 -27.07
CA ALA A 169 -47.44 9.00 -28.49
C ALA A 169 -47.82 10.45 -28.83
N GLU A 170 -48.38 11.20 -27.88
CA GLU A 170 -48.81 12.59 -28.08
C GLU A 170 -47.81 13.64 -27.57
N SER A 171 -46.63 13.20 -27.15
CA SER A 171 -45.63 14.07 -26.53
C SER A 171 -44.78 14.85 -27.55
N MET A 172 -44.40 16.06 -27.16
CA MET A 172 -43.48 16.90 -27.92
C MET A 172 -42.07 16.31 -27.90
N LYS A 173 -41.39 16.34 -29.04
CA LYS A 173 -40.04 15.83 -29.18
C LYS A 173 -38.99 16.87 -28.84
N SER A 174 -37.81 16.37 -28.50
CA SER A 174 -36.64 17.15 -28.12
C SER A 174 -35.57 17.09 -29.18
N LEU A 175 -34.70 18.09 -29.19
CA LEU A 175 -33.58 18.19 -30.12
C LEU A 175 -32.27 17.87 -29.38
N ALA A 176 -31.55 16.85 -29.84
CA ALA A 176 -30.21 16.56 -29.37
C ALA A 176 -29.19 16.95 -30.45
N LEU A 177 -28.32 17.90 -30.13
CA LEU A 177 -27.16 18.28 -30.93
C LEU A 177 -25.94 17.59 -30.33
N ILE A 178 -25.28 16.74 -31.10
CA ILE A 178 -24.14 15.94 -30.66
C ILE A 178 -22.93 16.33 -31.50
N GLU A 179 -21.93 16.92 -30.86
CA GLU A 179 -20.69 17.38 -31.47
C GLU A 179 -19.50 16.65 -30.83
N THR A 180 -18.43 16.45 -31.62
CA THR A 180 -17.20 15.82 -31.18
C THR A 180 -16.01 16.67 -31.60
N GLU A 181 -14.96 16.62 -30.81
CA GLU A 181 -13.68 17.26 -31.11
C GLU A 181 -12.59 16.19 -30.99
N PRO A 182 -11.97 15.76 -32.12
CA PRO A 182 -12.18 16.24 -33.49
C PRO A 182 -13.56 15.85 -34.09
N PRO A 183 -14.05 16.59 -35.10
CA PRO A 183 -15.32 16.27 -35.78
C PRO A 183 -15.20 15.00 -36.64
N GLY A 184 -16.35 14.36 -36.92
CA GLY A 184 -16.44 13.19 -37.80
C GLY A 184 -16.49 11.82 -37.10
N ALA A 185 -16.33 11.77 -35.78
CA ALA A 185 -16.44 10.54 -35.00
C ALA A 185 -17.84 9.92 -35.13
N LEU A 186 -17.90 8.58 -35.13
CA LEU A 186 -19.15 7.84 -35.21
C LEU A 186 -19.84 7.84 -33.84
N ILE A 187 -21.08 8.29 -33.82
CA ILE A 187 -21.95 8.33 -32.65
C ILE A 187 -22.97 7.21 -32.78
N LYS A 188 -23.13 6.41 -31.74
CA LYS A 188 -24.22 5.45 -31.57
C LYS A 188 -25.09 5.89 -30.40
N LEU A 189 -26.41 5.91 -30.61
CA LEU A 189 -27.37 6.28 -29.59
C LEU A 189 -28.19 5.05 -29.17
N TYR A 190 -28.16 4.74 -27.88
CA TYR A 190 -28.94 3.65 -27.30
C TYR A 190 -30.08 4.24 -26.47
N ALA A 191 -31.29 3.70 -26.61
CA ALA A 191 -32.39 3.99 -25.70
C ALA A 191 -32.60 2.83 -24.73
N ARG A 192 -33.00 3.18 -23.50
CA ARG A 192 -33.34 2.19 -22.47
C ARG A 192 -34.73 1.64 -22.75
N SER A 193 -34.83 0.35 -23.02
CA SER A 193 -36.08 -0.33 -23.36
C SER A 193 -36.90 -0.73 -22.12
N THR A 194 -36.26 -0.96 -20.98
CA THR A 194 -36.92 -1.34 -19.72
C THR A 194 -36.42 -0.54 -18.52
N GLU A 195 -37.32 -0.09 -17.65
CA GLU A 195 -36.95 0.70 -16.45
C GLU A 195 -36.13 -0.09 -15.43
N SER A 196 -36.16 -1.43 -15.47
CA SER A 196 -35.36 -2.31 -14.63
C SER A 196 -33.97 -2.62 -15.21
N ALA A 197 -33.63 -2.12 -16.40
CA ALA A 197 -32.35 -2.43 -17.04
C ALA A 197 -31.15 -1.91 -16.22
N PRO A 198 -30.05 -2.66 -16.08
CA PRO A 198 -28.84 -2.14 -15.44
C PRO A 198 -28.28 -0.88 -16.16
N PRO A 199 -27.45 -0.07 -15.47
CA PRO A 199 -26.71 1.02 -16.11
C PRO A 199 -25.88 0.50 -17.29
N TYR A 200 -25.83 1.28 -18.36
CA TYR A 200 -25.05 0.94 -19.55
C TYR A 200 -23.55 0.80 -19.21
N LYS A 201 -22.91 -0.25 -19.72
CA LYS A 201 -21.47 -0.48 -19.58
C LYS A 201 -20.84 -0.60 -20.96
N LEU A 202 -19.86 0.26 -21.26
CA LEU A 202 -19.14 0.24 -22.53
C LEU A 202 -18.47 -1.13 -22.77
N GLY A 203 -18.67 -1.72 -23.95
CA GLY A 203 -18.11 -3.03 -24.32
C GLY A 203 -18.87 -4.26 -23.78
N ALA A 204 -19.95 -4.07 -23.02
CA ALA A 204 -20.81 -5.17 -22.56
C ALA A 204 -22.00 -5.42 -23.52
N GLN A 205 -22.72 -6.53 -23.33
CA GLN A 205 -23.94 -6.84 -24.11
C GLN A 205 -25.14 -5.93 -23.77
N ASN A 206 -25.15 -5.30 -22.60
CA ASN A 206 -26.18 -4.33 -22.14
C ASN A 206 -27.65 -4.76 -22.39
N PRO A 207 -28.14 -5.85 -21.78
CA PRO A 207 -29.54 -6.25 -21.91
C PRO A 207 -30.47 -5.15 -21.40
N GLY A 208 -31.51 -4.83 -22.19
CA GLY A 208 -32.44 -3.72 -21.90
C GLY A 208 -32.05 -2.38 -22.52
N TRP A 209 -30.99 -2.33 -23.32
CA TRP A 209 -30.62 -1.20 -24.16
C TRP A 209 -30.73 -1.58 -25.63
N GLN A 210 -31.32 -0.71 -26.44
CA GLN A 210 -31.48 -0.91 -27.88
C GLN A 210 -30.83 0.24 -28.64
N GLU A 211 -30.02 -0.08 -29.66
CA GLU A 211 -29.50 0.93 -30.58
C GLU A 211 -30.67 1.52 -31.39
N ILE A 212 -30.82 2.84 -31.33
CA ILE A 212 -31.90 3.58 -32.00
C ILE A 212 -31.39 4.19 -33.30
N THR A 213 -30.15 4.68 -33.32
CA THR A 213 -29.54 5.27 -34.50
C THR A 213 -28.02 5.37 -34.39
N SER A 214 -27.37 5.49 -35.55
CA SER A 214 -25.95 5.77 -35.67
C SER A 214 -25.73 6.92 -36.66
N ALA A 215 -24.91 7.91 -36.30
CA ALA A 215 -24.64 9.08 -37.14
C ALA A 215 -23.21 9.59 -36.93
N ARG A 216 -22.64 10.31 -37.90
CA ARG A 216 -21.35 11.00 -37.72
C ARG A 216 -21.55 12.39 -37.13
N SER A 217 -20.61 12.79 -36.26
CA SER A 217 -20.56 14.13 -35.68
C SER A 217 -20.19 15.20 -36.73
N PRO A 218 -20.84 16.38 -36.72
CA PRO A 218 -21.94 16.77 -35.84
C PRO A 218 -23.27 16.12 -36.26
N ALA A 219 -24.04 15.64 -35.29
CA ALA A 219 -25.34 15.00 -35.51
C ALA A 219 -26.47 15.76 -34.80
N ASN A 220 -27.62 15.89 -35.46
CA ASN A 220 -28.83 16.50 -34.95
C ASN A 220 -29.96 15.47 -34.94
N LEU A 221 -30.37 15.05 -33.74
CA LEU A 221 -31.35 13.97 -33.56
C LEU A 221 -32.63 14.52 -32.93
N THR A 222 -33.77 14.08 -33.46
CA THR A 222 -35.07 14.34 -32.84
C THR A 222 -35.40 13.15 -31.94
N LEU A 223 -35.49 13.39 -30.63
CA LEU A 223 -35.64 12.33 -29.62
C LEU A 223 -36.97 12.44 -28.87
N GLU A 224 -37.55 11.29 -28.54
CA GLU A 224 -38.66 11.17 -27.60
C GLU A 224 -38.17 11.37 -26.15
N VAL A 225 -39.10 11.47 -25.20
CA VAL A 225 -38.76 11.52 -23.77
C VAL A 225 -38.25 10.16 -23.34
N GLY A 226 -37.12 10.12 -22.64
CA GLY A 226 -36.59 8.86 -22.14
C GLY A 226 -35.15 8.93 -21.66
N SER A 227 -34.63 7.78 -21.24
CA SER A 227 -33.23 7.60 -20.88
C SER A 227 -32.45 7.07 -22.08
N TYR A 228 -31.40 7.79 -22.46
CA TYR A 228 -30.54 7.47 -23.59
C TYR A 228 -29.08 7.34 -23.12
N HIS A 229 -28.28 6.61 -23.90
CA HIS A 229 -26.83 6.53 -23.72
C HIS A 229 -26.17 6.84 -25.06
N VAL A 230 -25.32 7.87 -25.07
CA VAL A 230 -24.55 8.29 -26.25
C VAL A 230 -23.20 7.63 -26.17
N VAL A 231 -22.81 6.89 -27.20
CA VAL A 231 -21.48 6.29 -27.34
C VAL A 231 -20.80 6.92 -28.55
N VAL A 232 -19.65 7.54 -28.33
CA VAL A 232 -18.75 7.99 -29.39
C VAL A 232 -17.67 6.94 -29.56
N GLU A 233 -17.66 6.30 -30.72
CA GLU A 233 -16.69 5.27 -31.08
C GLU A 233 -15.27 5.85 -31.17
N PRO A 234 -14.23 5.00 -31.05
CA PRO A 234 -12.86 5.44 -31.31
C PRO A 234 -12.75 6.07 -32.70
N TYR A 235 -12.02 7.18 -32.79
CA TYR A 235 -11.91 7.93 -34.03
C TYR A 235 -10.46 8.41 -34.21
N LEU A 236 -9.84 8.00 -35.32
CA LEU A 236 -8.40 8.20 -35.55
C LEU A 236 -7.58 7.61 -34.38
N ASP A 237 -6.77 8.43 -33.72
CA ASP A 237 -5.97 8.10 -32.55
C ASP A 237 -6.66 8.45 -31.22
N PHE A 238 -7.93 8.87 -31.26
CA PHE A 238 -8.71 9.22 -30.08
C PHE A 238 -9.52 8.04 -29.54
N LYS A 239 -9.54 7.87 -28.21
CA LYS A 239 -10.28 6.82 -27.52
C LYS A 239 -11.79 7.10 -27.51
N ALA A 240 -12.59 6.03 -27.45
CA ALA A 240 -14.04 6.10 -27.29
C ALA A 240 -14.44 6.84 -26.00
N CYS A 241 -15.61 7.47 -26.03
CA CYS A 241 -16.23 8.03 -24.83
C CYS A 241 -17.74 7.80 -24.86
N ASP A 242 -18.37 7.83 -23.69
CA ASP A 242 -19.80 7.60 -23.57
C ASP A 242 -20.42 8.43 -22.44
N ALA A 243 -21.72 8.68 -22.54
CA ALA A 243 -22.47 9.47 -21.56
C ALA A 243 -23.96 9.10 -21.53
N ALA A 244 -24.50 9.03 -20.32
CA ALA A 244 -25.94 8.92 -20.10
C ALA A 244 -26.63 10.27 -20.28
N VAL A 245 -27.77 10.29 -20.97
CA VAL A 245 -28.56 11.49 -21.24
C VAL A 245 -30.02 11.22 -20.92
N GLU A 246 -30.59 12.03 -20.03
CA GLU A 246 -32.02 12.01 -19.75
C GLU A 246 -32.72 13.09 -20.57
N VAL A 247 -33.52 12.67 -21.55
CA VAL A 247 -34.21 13.56 -22.48
C VAL A 247 -35.60 13.89 -21.92
N LYS A 248 -35.83 15.18 -21.64
CA LYS A 248 -37.11 15.74 -21.20
C LYS A 248 -37.88 16.31 -22.38
N ARG A 249 -39.20 16.53 -22.26
CA ARG A 249 -40.09 17.04 -23.34
C ARG A 249 -39.65 18.41 -23.88
N ALA A 250 -39.63 18.55 -25.21
CA ALA A 250 -39.35 19.79 -25.96
C ALA A 250 -38.17 20.62 -25.45
N LYS A 251 -37.08 19.95 -25.08
CA LYS A 251 -35.83 20.54 -24.62
C LYS A 251 -34.75 20.38 -25.69
N VAL A 252 -33.73 21.23 -25.61
CA VAL A 252 -32.55 21.13 -26.47
C VAL A 252 -31.38 20.63 -25.63
N PHE A 253 -30.85 19.47 -25.99
CA PHE A 253 -29.67 18.87 -25.39
C PHE A 253 -28.48 19.11 -26.31
N HIS A 254 -27.42 19.73 -25.80
CA HIS A 254 -26.18 19.90 -26.54
C HIS A 254 -25.09 19.08 -25.87
N PHE A 255 -24.70 17.99 -26.51
CA PHE A 255 -23.63 17.11 -26.07
C PHE A 255 -22.38 17.41 -26.88
N ARG A 256 -21.33 17.88 -26.22
CA ARG A 256 -20.01 18.11 -26.84
C ARG A 256 -19.01 17.15 -26.21
N ALA A 257 -18.57 16.16 -26.99
CA ALA A 257 -17.53 15.22 -26.59
C ALA A 257 -16.14 15.69 -27.06
N ASN A 258 -15.28 16.06 -26.11
CA ASN A 258 -13.86 16.24 -26.39
C ASN A 258 -13.17 14.89 -26.24
N LEU A 259 -12.71 14.31 -27.34
CA LEU A 259 -12.05 13.02 -27.32
C LEU A 259 -10.60 13.19 -26.85
N SER A 260 -10.04 12.17 -26.20
CA SER A 260 -8.65 12.17 -25.72
C SER A 260 -7.79 11.22 -26.57
N GLN A 261 -6.59 11.67 -26.95
CA GLN A 261 -5.53 10.85 -27.56
C GLN A 261 -4.72 10.08 -26.50
N GLY A 262 -4.72 10.54 -25.24
CA GLY A 262 -3.93 9.96 -24.15
C GLY A 262 -4.75 9.13 -23.16
N GLU A 263 -4.05 8.28 -22.40
CA GLU A 263 -4.60 7.80 -21.13
C GLU A 263 -4.81 8.99 -20.20
N PHE A 264 -6.02 9.11 -19.65
CA PHE A 264 -6.26 10.10 -18.61
C PHE A 264 -5.32 9.78 -17.44
N MET A 265 -4.48 10.74 -17.06
CA MET A 265 -3.57 10.57 -15.93
C MET A 265 -4.22 11.12 -14.66
N SER A 266 -3.82 10.56 -13.53
CA SER A 266 -4.10 11.02 -12.18
C SER A 266 -2.77 11.24 -11.47
N PHE A 267 -2.70 12.19 -10.55
CA PHE A 267 -1.52 12.35 -9.71
C PHE A 267 -1.71 11.55 -8.43
N LEU A 268 -0.87 10.54 -8.21
CA LEU A 268 -0.88 9.74 -6.98
C LEU A 268 0.35 10.12 -6.15
N ARG A 269 0.14 10.43 -4.87
CA ARG A 269 1.20 10.58 -3.87
C ARG A 269 1.00 9.56 -2.76
N VAL A 270 2.04 8.77 -2.49
CA VAL A 270 2.05 7.75 -1.45
C VAL A 270 3.10 8.12 -0.40
N SER A 271 2.65 8.31 0.83
CA SER A 271 3.48 8.49 2.02
C SER A 271 3.30 7.31 2.97
N ALA A 272 4.27 7.10 3.87
CA ALA A 272 4.15 6.10 4.92
C ALA A 272 4.79 6.58 6.22
N ASN A 273 4.45 5.91 7.33
CA ASN A 273 5.11 6.09 8.63
C ASN A 273 6.59 5.67 8.66
N VAL A 274 7.13 5.19 7.54
CA VAL A 274 8.56 4.88 7.34
C VAL A 274 9.10 5.61 6.11
N LEU A 275 10.32 6.12 6.23
CA LEU A 275 11.04 6.72 5.11
C LEU A 275 11.72 5.66 4.25
N GLY A 276 11.62 5.80 2.93
CA GLY A 276 12.30 4.92 1.99
C GLY A 276 11.67 3.54 1.85
N GLY A 277 10.39 3.37 2.20
CA GLY A 277 9.62 2.15 1.93
C GLY A 277 9.35 2.03 0.43
N TYR A 278 9.41 0.81 -0.10
CA TYR A 278 9.24 0.54 -1.53
C TYR A 278 7.77 0.53 -1.90
N VAL A 279 7.43 1.26 -2.95
CA VAL A 279 6.07 1.35 -3.48
C VAL A 279 6.02 0.66 -4.84
N PHE A 280 5.07 -0.24 -5.02
CA PHE A 280 4.78 -0.95 -6.26
C PHE A 280 3.34 -0.65 -6.69
N ILE A 281 3.15 -0.45 -7.99
CA ILE A 281 1.84 -0.26 -8.61
C ILE A 281 1.66 -1.36 -9.65
N ASP A 282 0.53 -2.07 -9.57
CA ASP A 282 0.13 -3.17 -10.45
C ASP A 282 1.21 -4.26 -10.58
N ASP A 283 1.96 -4.47 -9.51
CA ASP A 283 3.03 -5.48 -9.43
C ASP A 283 3.14 -6.09 -8.02
N ASP A 284 2.20 -6.96 -7.70
CA ASP A 284 2.22 -7.70 -6.43
C ASP A 284 3.39 -8.72 -6.36
N ARG A 285 4.00 -9.07 -7.51
CA ARG A 285 5.08 -10.06 -7.61
C ARG A 285 6.48 -9.47 -7.52
N ARG A 286 6.62 -8.13 -7.53
CA ARG A 286 7.90 -7.42 -7.52
C ARG A 286 8.78 -7.80 -8.72
N ALA A 287 8.15 -8.03 -9.87
CA ALA A 287 8.86 -8.40 -11.08
C ALA A 287 9.60 -7.21 -11.70
N ARG A 288 9.08 -5.99 -11.48
CA ARG A 288 9.64 -4.71 -11.93
C ARG A 288 10.32 -3.98 -10.77
N PRO A 289 11.21 -3.00 -11.08
CA PRO A 289 11.67 -2.06 -10.07
C PRO A 289 10.49 -1.38 -9.37
N PRO A 290 10.64 -1.00 -8.09
CA PRO A 290 9.61 -0.25 -7.38
C PRO A 290 9.30 1.04 -8.14
N TRP A 291 8.02 1.41 -8.17
CA TRP A 291 7.56 2.68 -8.74
C TRP A 291 8.24 3.87 -8.06
N GLY A 292 8.48 3.78 -6.76
CA GLY A 292 9.26 4.76 -6.01
C GLY A 292 9.49 4.36 -4.57
N THR A 293 10.02 5.30 -3.78
CA THR A 293 10.23 5.10 -2.35
C THR A 293 9.53 6.18 -1.53
N THR A 294 8.87 5.82 -0.42
CA THR A 294 8.06 6.75 0.37
C THR A 294 8.91 7.90 0.97
N PRO A 295 8.42 9.14 0.92
CA PRO A 295 7.26 9.60 0.15
C PRO A 295 7.57 9.71 -1.36
N HIS A 296 6.69 9.20 -2.20
CA HIS A 296 6.80 9.32 -3.67
C HIS A 296 5.51 9.85 -4.28
N GLY A 297 5.60 10.64 -5.34
CA GLY A 297 4.42 11.09 -6.07
C GLY A 297 4.72 11.33 -7.55
N GLU A 298 3.85 10.81 -8.40
CA GLU A 298 4.00 10.85 -9.86
C GLU A 298 2.64 10.67 -10.55
N LEU A 299 2.58 10.95 -11.85
CA LEU A 299 1.41 10.68 -12.67
C LEU A 299 1.27 9.17 -12.91
N VAL A 300 0.07 8.65 -12.67
CA VAL A 300 -0.33 7.26 -12.89
C VAL A 300 -1.58 7.27 -13.79
N SER A 301 -1.79 6.24 -14.60
CA SER A 301 -3.03 6.14 -15.38
C SER A 301 -4.27 6.20 -14.46
N SER A 302 -5.37 6.73 -14.97
CA SER A 302 -6.65 6.72 -14.27
C SER A 302 -7.29 5.35 -14.42
N GLY A 303 -7.95 4.83 -13.38
CA GLY A 303 -8.55 3.51 -13.37
C GLY A 303 -8.33 2.79 -12.04
N THR A 304 -8.51 1.47 -12.06
CA THR A 304 -8.28 0.62 -10.89
C THR A 304 -6.84 0.13 -10.88
N HIS A 305 -6.12 0.40 -9.79
CA HIS A 305 -4.74 -0.01 -9.56
C HIS A 305 -4.61 -0.86 -8.28
N SER A 306 -3.65 -1.78 -8.24
CA SER A 306 -3.20 -2.39 -6.98
C SER A 306 -1.95 -1.69 -6.46
N LEU A 307 -1.98 -1.29 -5.20
CA LEU A 307 -0.86 -0.70 -4.49
C LEU A 307 -0.29 -1.72 -3.51
N LEU A 308 1.03 -1.92 -3.59
CA LEU A 308 1.83 -2.64 -2.60
C LEU A 308 2.88 -1.70 -2.02
N VAL A 309 2.90 -1.54 -0.70
CA VAL A 309 3.95 -0.82 0.03
C VAL A 309 4.65 -1.76 0.99
N GLU A 310 5.98 -1.83 0.91
CA GLU A 310 6.78 -2.71 1.77
C GLU A 310 8.04 -2.03 2.30
N ALA A 311 8.44 -2.40 3.52
CA ALA A 311 9.68 -1.92 4.13
C ALA A 311 10.32 -3.04 4.97
N PRO A 312 11.66 -3.10 5.09
CA PRO A 312 12.33 -4.09 5.93
C PRO A 312 11.86 -4.02 7.38
N GLY A 313 11.44 -5.15 7.96
CA GLY A 313 10.92 -5.21 9.33
C GLY A 313 9.43 -4.89 9.48
N PHE A 314 8.72 -4.66 8.37
CA PHE A 314 7.29 -4.37 8.35
C PHE A 314 6.51 -5.40 7.51
N GLU A 315 5.25 -5.58 7.85
CA GLU A 315 4.31 -6.36 7.05
C GLU A 315 3.95 -5.59 5.77
N PRO A 316 3.84 -6.28 4.61
CA PRO A 316 3.49 -5.65 3.36
C PRO A 316 2.04 -5.14 3.41
N TYR A 317 1.83 -3.91 2.94
CA TYR A 317 0.51 -3.30 2.84
C TYR A 317 -0.02 -3.42 1.41
N HIS A 318 -1.23 -3.95 1.26
CA HIS A 318 -1.91 -4.10 -0.03
C HIS A 318 -3.22 -3.30 -0.02
N GLN A 319 -3.46 -2.50 -1.06
CA GLN A 319 -4.72 -1.77 -1.22
C GLN A 319 -5.08 -1.63 -2.70
N LYS A 320 -6.36 -1.83 -3.04
CA LYS A 320 -6.91 -1.45 -4.36
C LYS A 320 -7.26 0.03 -4.36
N LEU A 321 -6.83 0.75 -5.38
CA LEU A 321 -7.06 2.17 -5.58
C LEU A 321 -7.90 2.37 -6.83
N GLU A 322 -8.96 3.18 -6.75
CA GLU A 322 -9.62 3.74 -7.92
C GLU A 322 -9.17 5.19 -8.06
N LEU A 323 -8.64 5.54 -9.24
CA LEU A 323 -8.10 6.85 -9.57
C LEU A 323 -8.95 7.49 -10.67
N GLY A 324 -9.57 8.63 -10.37
CA GLY A 324 -10.35 9.43 -11.29
C GLY A 324 -9.49 10.20 -12.29
N ARG A 325 -10.11 10.66 -13.39
CA ARG A 325 -9.44 11.42 -14.45
C ARG A 325 -9.00 12.78 -13.92
N GLY A 326 -7.69 13.07 -13.95
CA GLY A 326 -7.13 14.31 -13.40
C GLY A 326 -7.21 14.44 -11.88
N GLU A 327 -7.59 13.37 -11.16
CA GLU A 327 -7.64 13.36 -9.69
C GLU A 327 -6.23 13.54 -9.12
N GLN A 328 -6.13 14.31 -8.04
CA GLN A 328 -4.95 14.33 -7.17
C GLN A 328 -5.28 13.53 -5.91
N LYS A 329 -4.68 12.35 -5.77
CA LYS A 329 -4.91 11.46 -4.64
C LYS A 329 -3.66 11.37 -3.78
N GLU A 330 -3.80 11.71 -2.51
CA GLU A 330 -2.75 11.54 -1.51
C GLU A 330 -3.15 10.43 -0.54
N LEU A 331 -2.27 9.45 -0.36
CA LEU A 331 -2.48 8.28 0.47
C LEU A 331 -1.37 8.18 1.52
N GLU A 332 -1.77 8.16 2.79
CA GLU A 332 -0.87 7.90 3.91
C GLU A 332 -1.02 6.46 4.40
N VAL A 333 0.03 5.66 4.23
CA VAL A 333 0.06 4.25 4.61
C VAL A 333 0.68 4.06 5.99
N LYS A 334 -0.01 3.29 6.84
CA LYS A 334 0.49 2.92 8.18
C LYS A 334 0.97 1.47 8.16
N LEU A 335 2.26 1.27 7.98
CA LEU A 335 2.91 -0.04 8.04
C LEU A 335 3.05 -0.51 9.49
N VAL A 336 2.77 -1.79 9.70
CA VAL A 336 2.87 -2.48 10.99
C VAL A 336 4.16 -3.30 11.01
N ARG A 337 4.89 -3.30 12.13
CA ARG A 337 6.11 -4.10 12.28
C ARG A 337 5.78 -5.59 12.36
N VAL A 338 6.65 -6.43 11.81
CA VAL A 338 6.49 -7.88 11.91
C VAL A 338 6.58 -8.34 13.37
N GLY A 339 5.81 -9.37 13.74
CA GLY A 339 5.72 -9.90 15.11
C GLY A 339 6.96 -10.64 15.64
N TYR A 340 8.11 -10.54 14.97
CA TYR A 340 9.36 -11.20 15.36
C TYR A 340 10.55 -10.24 15.23
N GLY A 341 11.64 -10.55 15.93
CA GLY A 341 12.90 -9.82 15.85
C GLY A 341 14.09 -10.78 15.77
N TYR A 342 15.28 -10.19 15.73
CA TYR A 342 16.53 -10.94 15.86
C TYR A 342 17.33 -10.43 17.06
N VAL A 343 18.01 -11.32 17.77
CA VAL A 343 19.04 -10.95 18.73
C VAL A 343 20.39 -11.42 18.17
N ARG A 344 21.30 -10.48 17.91
CA ARG A 344 22.65 -10.75 17.40
C ARG A 344 23.61 -10.80 18.58
N ILE A 345 24.14 -11.98 18.85
CA ILE A 345 24.91 -12.27 20.05
C ILE A 345 26.36 -12.56 19.69
N ASP A 346 27.28 -11.85 20.33
CA ASP A 346 28.70 -12.17 20.38
C ASP A 346 29.20 -12.03 21.83
N GLY A 347 30.49 -12.24 22.08
CA GLY A 347 31.04 -12.04 23.42
C GLY A 347 32.55 -12.25 23.52
N ASN A 348 33.03 -12.28 24.75
CA ASN A 348 34.47 -12.38 25.06
C ASN A 348 34.96 -13.84 25.29
N ALA A 349 34.06 -14.80 25.48
CA ALA A 349 34.42 -16.20 25.72
C ALA A 349 34.61 -16.96 24.40
N PRO A 350 35.42 -18.03 24.37
CA PRO A 350 35.72 -18.76 23.14
C PRO A 350 34.51 -19.47 22.53
N GLU A 351 33.57 -19.92 23.36
CA GLU A 351 32.32 -20.56 22.95
C GLU A 351 31.18 -20.13 23.87
N LEU A 352 30.08 -19.64 23.29
CA LEU A 352 28.86 -19.26 23.98
C LEU A 352 27.72 -20.17 23.54
N LYS A 353 27.09 -20.87 24.50
CA LYS A 353 25.86 -21.64 24.28
C LYS A 353 24.68 -20.77 24.68
N VAL A 354 23.85 -20.43 23.71
CA VAL A 354 22.73 -19.50 23.88
C VAL A 354 21.41 -20.27 23.89
N SER A 355 20.54 -19.90 24.82
CA SER A 355 19.18 -20.43 24.93
C SER A 355 18.19 -19.32 25.24
N PHE A 356 16.99 -19.42 24.66
CA PHE A 356 15.85 -18.55 24.90
C PHE A 356 14.72 -19.39 25.48
N ASP A 357 14.16 -18.98 26.63
CA ASP A 357 13.08 -19.69 27.32
C ASP A 357 13.37 -21.19 27.51
N GLU A 358 14.60 -21.48 27.97
CA GLU A 358 15.15 -22.83 28.17
C GLU A 358 15.32 -23.67 26.90
N LYS A 359 14.93 -23.15 25.73
CA LYS A 359 15.14 -23.80 24.43
C LYS A 359 16.52 -23.42 23.87
N PRO A 360 17.33 -24.39 23.42
CA PRO A 360 18.63 -24.11 22.82
C PRO A 360 18.44 -23.35 21.50
N ALA A 361 19.04 -22.16 21.40
CA ALA A 361 18.93 -21.28 20.23
C ALA A 361 20.13 -21.39 19.29
N GLY A 362 21.32 -21.70 19.82
CA GLY A 362 22.52 -21.90 19.03
C GLY A 362 23.81 -21.79 19.84
N VAL A 363 24.93 -21.91 19.13
CA VAL A 363 26.28 -21.76 19.69
C VAL A 363 27.04 -20.73 18.88
N TRP A 364 27.66 -19.77 19.55
CA TRP A 364 28.57 -18.80 18.93
C TRP A 364 30.01 -19.12 19.32
N ARG A 365 30.94 -18.96 18.37
CA ARG A 365 32.38 -19.15 18.61
C ARG A 365 33.16 -17.89 18.29
N SER A 366 34.20 -17.65 19.08
CA SER A 366 35.08 -16.49 18.89
C SER A 366 35.72 -16.50 17.50
N GLY A 367 35.57 -15.40 16.76
CA GLY A 367 36.06 -15.23 15.39
C GLY A 367 35.01 -15.48 14.30
N GLU A 368 33.84 -16.02 14.66
CA GLU A 368 32.70 -16.14 13.75
C GLU A 368 31.84 -14.86 13.76
N ALA A 369 30.99 -14.70 12.74
CA ALA A 369 29.99 -13.63 12.74
C ALA A 369 29.05 -13.76 13.95
N PRO A 370 28.53 -12.65 14.51
CA PRO A 370 27.58 -12.72 15.62
C PRO A 370 26.40 -13.65 15.34
N LEU A 371 26.05 -14.49 16.31
CA LEU A 371 24.96 -15.45 16.19
C LEU A 371 23.64 -14.69 16.14
N ALA A 372 22.91 -14.79 15.02
CA ALA A 372 21.60 -14.18 14.87
C ALA A 372 20.50 -15.18 15.25
N VAL A 373 19.85 -14.98 16.40
CA VAL A 373 18.73 -15.79 16.86
C VAL A 373 17.41 -15.10 16.50
N LYS A 374 16.53 -15.80 15.78
CA LYS A 374 15.16 -15.34 15.53
C LYS A 374 14.28 -15.71 16.73
N ALA A 375 13.51 -14.75 17.24
CA ALA A 375 12.52 -14.98 18.30
C ALA A 375 11.30 -14.10 18.05
N ASP A 376 10.16 -14.46 18.64
CA ASP A 376 8.96 -13.62 18.63
C ASP A 376 9.24 -12.29 19.33
N ALA A 377 8.50 -11.24 18.97
CA ALA A 377 8.66 -9.95 19.60
C ALA A 377 8.05 -9.97 21.01
N GLY A 378 8.78 -9.50 22.01
CA GLY A 378 8.34 -9.55 23.40
C GLY A 378 9.44 -9.90 24.39
N GLN A 379 9.06 -10.26 25.61
CA GLN A 379 9.99 -10.62 26.67
C GLN A 379 10.37 -12.10 26.57
N HIS A 380 11.67 -12.39 26.62
CA HIS A 380 12.20 -13.75 26.64
C HIS A 380 13.31 -13.89 27.67
N LYS A 381 13.40 -15.06 28.32
CA LYS A 381 14.50 -15.39 29.24
C LYS A 381 15.72 -15.82 28.43
N LEU A 382 16.74 -14.96 28.35
CA LEU A 382 18.01 -15.24 27.70
C LEU A 382 18.97 -15.89 28.69
N THR A 383 19.50 -17.05 28.34
CA THR A 383 20.53 -17.77 29.12
C THR A 383 21.75 -18.03 28.25
N ILE A 384 22.93 -17.55 28.68
CA ILE A 384 24.20 -17.72 28.00
C ILE A 384 25.18 -18.48 28.91
N LYS A 385 25.69 -19.61 28.42
CA LYS A 385 26.63 -20.49 29.14
C LYS A 385 27.95 -20.59 28.38
N ALA A 386 29.05 -20.53 29.10
CA ALA A 386 30.39 -20.75 28.56
C ALA A 386 31.25 -21.58 29.52
N SER A 387 32.11 -22.44 28.97
CA SER A 387 32.93 -23.36 29.77
C SER A 387 33.97 -22.61 30.61
N GLY A 388 33.94 -22.79 31.93
CA GLY A 388 34.81 -22.07 32.87
C GLY A 388 34.33 -20.66 33.24
N TYR A 389 33.16 -20.23 32.76
CA TYR A 389 32.58 -18.91 33.04
C TYR A 389 31.28 -19.01 33.85
N LYS A 390 30.94 -17.93 34.55
CA LYS A 390 29.64 -17.77 35.22
C LYS A 390 28.53 -17.73 34.17
N THR A 391 27.36 -18.28 34.51
CA THR A 391 26.20 -18.25 33.59
C THR A 391 25.57 -16.87 33.65
N TYR A 392 25.18 -16.34 32.49
CA TYR A 392 24.39 -15.11 32.40
C TYR A 392 22.94 -15.47 32.15
N GLU A 393 22.02 -14.93 32.96
CA GLU A 393 20.57 -15.07 32.79
C GLU A 393 19.89 -13.71 32.97
N GLU A 394 19.11 -13.27 31.98
CA GLU A 394 18.34 -12.02 32.04
C GLU A 394 17.08 -12.11 31.16
N VAL A 395 16.02 -11.39 31.52
CA VAL A 395 14.86 -11.19 30.64
C VAL A 395 15.17 -10.08 29.63
N VAL A 396 15.24 -10.43 28.34
CA VAL A 396 15.49 -9.50 27.24
C VAL A 396 14.21 -9.24 26.45
N THR A 397 13.98 -7.99 26.08
CA THR A 397 12.89 -7.62 25.18
C THR A 397 13.38 -7.67 23.74
N VAL A 398 12.88 -8.63 22.97
CA VAL A 398 13.14 -8.78 21.54
C VAL A 398 12.30 -7.73 20.79
N PRO A 399 12.91 -6.79 20.05
CA PRO A 399 12.18 -5.73 19.37
C PRO A 399 11.52 -6.24 18.09
N ALA A 400 10.26 -5.85 17.85
CA ALA A 400 9.50 -6.21 16.65
C ALA A 400 10.15 -5.63 15.39
N GLY A 401 10.37 -6.45 14.36
CA GLY A 401 10.92 -6.02 13.08
C GLY A 401 12.33 -5.41 13.16
N GLN A 402 13.07 -5.65 14.24
CA GLN A 402 14.40 -5.08 14.46
C GLN A 402 15.37 -6.13 15.01
N VAL A 403 16.65 -5.77 14.96
CA VAL A 403 17.76 -6.57 15.44
C VAL A 403 18.31 -5.92 16.72
N LEU A 404 18.36 -6.66 17.81
CA LEU A 404 19.02 -6.25 19.05
C LEU A 404 20.46 -6.80 19.07
N PRO A 405 21.51 -5.97 18.94
CA PRO A 405 22.88 -6.41 19.15
C PRO A 405 23.16 -6.54 20.65
N LEU A 406 23.77 -7.66 21.04
CA LEU A 406 24.05 -8.00 22.42
C LEU A 406 25.45 -8.59 22.53
N HIS A 407 26.31 -7.94 23.29
CA HIS A 407 27.66 -8.42 23.60
C HIS A 407 27.70 -9.03 25.00
N ALA A 408 28.03 -10.31 25.10
CA ALA A 408 28.15 -11.01 26.37
C ALA A 408 29.56 -10.85 26.97
N ASP A 409 29.64 -10.10 28.07
CA ASP A 409 30.82 -9.98 28.93
C ASP A 409 30.80 -11.13 29.95
N MET A 410 31.33 -12.29 29.57
CA MET A 410 31.40 -13.45 30.44
C MET A 410 32.57 -13.31 31.43
N ILE A 411 32.29 -13.55 32.71
CA ILE A 411 33.27 -13.54 33.80
C ILE A 411 33.65 -14.98 34.15
N GLN A 412 34.96 -15.26 34.26
CA GLN A 412 35.45 -16.59 34.63
C GLN A 412 34.99 -16.97 36.04
N LYS A 413 34.73 -18.26 36.28
CA LYS A 413 34.44 -18.76 37.63
C LYS A 413 35.68 -18.62 38.50
N TYR A 414 35.50 -18.23 39.76
CA TYR A 414 36.61 -18.10 40.70
C TYR A 414 37.35 -19.45 40.85
N PRO A 415 38.70 -19.49 40.64
CA PRO A 415 39.44 -20.74 40.73
C PRO A 415 39.48 -21.25 42.17
N ARG A 416 38.96 -22.46 42.40
CA ARG A 416 38.88 -23.07 43.73
C ARG A 416 40.11 -23.90 44.14
N GLY A 417 41.24 -23.74 43.43
CA GLY A 417 42.45 -24.53 43.66
C GLY A 417 43.02 -24.35 45.07
N ALA A 418 43.11 -23.11 45.55
CA ALA A 418 43.61 -22.82 46.90
C ALA A 418 42.75 -23.45 48.01
N ALA A 419 41.43 -23.49 47.82
CA ALA A 419 40.51 -24.12 48.76
C ALA A 419 40.75 -25.64 48.86
N TRP A 420 40.99 -26.30 47.73
CA TRP A 420 41.36 -27.72 47.71
C TRP A 420 42.71 -27.98 48.39
N THR A 421 43.74 -27.18 48.13
CA THR A 421 45.03 -27.32 48.82
C THR A 421 44.88 -27.20 50.33
N GLN A 422 44.13 -26.19 50.80
CA GLN A 422 43.87 -26.00 52.24
C GLN A 422 43.06 -27.14 52.83
N ALA A 423 42.06 -27.65 52.12
CA ALA A 423 41.27 -28.80 52.58
C ALA A 423 42.13 -30.06 52.72
N VAL A 424 43.01 -30.34 51.76
CA VAL A 424 43.92 -31.50 51.80
C VAL A 424 44.92 -31.38 52.94
N ILE A 425 45.58 -30.23 53.09
CA ILE A 425 46.54 -30.00 54.18
C ILE A 425 45.81 -30.11 55.53
N GLY A 426 44.63 -29.48 55.65
CA GLY A 426 43.79 -29.59 56.84
C GLY A 426 43.43 -31.03 57.17
N ALA A 427 43.02 -31.83 56.18
CA ALA A 427 42.70 -33.25 56.37
C ALA A 427 43.92 -34.06 56.83
N VAL A 428 45.12 -33.78 56.31
CA VAL A 428 46.37 -34.42 56.75
C VAL A 428 46.67 -34.09 58.21
N PHE A 429 46.54 -32.82 58.63
CA PHE A 429 46.76 -32.43 60.03
C PHE A 429 45.69 -33.01 60.97
N LEU A 430 44.43 -33.08 60.54
CA LEU A 430 43.38 -33.77 61.28
C LEU A 430 43.69 -35.26 61.42
N GLY A 431 44.10 -35.93 60.34
CA GLY A 431 44.46 -37.35 60.35
C GLY A 431 45.68 -37.63 61.23
N ALA A 432 46.73 -36.81 61.14
CA ALA A 432 47.89 -36.89 62.02
C ALA A 432 47.52 -36.62 63.49
N GLY A 433 46.62 -35.67 63.73
CA GLY A 433 46.11 -35.36 65.06
C GLY A 433 45.36 -36.55 65.68
N VAL A 434 44.46 -37.19 64.91
CA VAL A 434 43.75 -38.41 65.31
C VAL A 434 44.75 -39.54 65.59
N PHE A 435 45.71 -39.78 64.70
CA PHE A 435 46.71 -40.84 64.87
C PHE A 435 47.55 -40.64 66.14
N LEU A 436 48.07 -39.42 66.35
CA LEU A 436 48.84 -39.09 67.55
C LEU A 436 47.99 -39.17 68.82
N GLY A 437 46.71 -38.82 68.74
CA GLY A 437 45.74 -39.00 69.83
C GLY A 437 45.62 -40.47 70.23
N ILE A 438 45.36 -41.35 69.26
CA ILE A 438 45.27 -42.80 69.49
C ILE A 438 46.57 -43.36 70.10
N GLN A 439 47.74 -42.93 69.61
CA GLN A 439 49.03 -43.37 70.16
C GLN A 439 49.26 -42.86 71.59
N SER A 440 48.79 -41.64 71.89
CA SER A 440 48.84 -41.09 73.25
C SER A 440 47.94 -41.88 74.21
N ASP A 441 46.72 -42.20 73.78
CA ASP A 441 45.75 -42.97 74.57
C ASP A 441 46.26 -44.39 74.85
N ASN A 442 46.80 -45.09 73.84
CA ASN A 442 47.40 -46.42 74.02
C ASN A 442 48.54 -46.41 75.05
N LEU A 443 49.46 -45.43 74.96
CA LEU A 443 50.55 -45.28 75.93
C LEU A 443 50.04 -44.94 77.33
N HIS A 444 48.97 -44.14 77.42
CA HIS A 444 48.34 -43.80 78.69
C HIS A 444 47.73 -45.05 79.35
N GLU A 445 47.05 -45.90 78.58
CA GLU A 445 46.52 -47.18 79.05
C GLU A 445 47.61 -48.14 79.53
N GLU A 446 48.71 -48.27 78.78
CA GLU A 446 49.88 -49.08 79.19
C GLU A 446 50.47 -48.60 80.53
N LEU A 447 50.69 -47.29 80.66
CA LEU A 447 51.25 -46.68 81.88
C LEU A 447 50.30 -46.81 83.09
N GLU A 448 48.99 -46.69 82.88
CA GLU A 448 47.98 -46.97 83.91
C GLU A 448 48.02 -48.43 84.37
N ASN A 449 48.17 -49.37 83.44
CA ASN A 449 48.26 -50.79 83.74
C ASN A 449 49.54 -51.11 84.52
N ASP A 450 50.69 -50.59 84.10
CA ASP A 450 51.98 -50.79 84.78
C ASP A 450 52.01 -50.16 86.19
N ARG A 451 51.36 -49.00 86.35
CA ARG A 451 51.17 -48.37 87.66
C ARG A 451 50.35 -49.24 88.60
N LYS A 452 49.24 -49.81 88.12
CA LYS A 452 48.38 -50.71 88.90
C LYS A 452 49.10 -52.02 89.25
N ALA A 453 49.98 -52.49 88.37
CA ALA A 453 50.82 -53.67 88.60
C ALA A 453 52.02 -53.39 89.53
N GLY A 454 52.31 -52.13 89.87
CA GLY A 454 53.40 -51.73 90.76
C GLY A 454 54.80 -51.84 90.14
N VAL A 455 54.89 -51.94 88.81
CA VAL A 455 56.16 -52.13 88.07
C VAL A 455 56.64 -50.84 87.39
N LEU A 456 55.96 -49.73 87.65
CA LEU A 456 56.25 -48.45 86.99
C LEU A 456 57.51 -47.80 87.56
N GLU A 457 58.48 -47.51 86.68
CA GLU A 457 59.69 -46.80 87.04
C GLU A 457 59.44 -45.29 87.26
N GLN A 458 60.25 -44.68 88.13
CA GLN A 458 60.07 -43.28 88.54
C GLN A 458 60.39 -42.27 87.41
N GLU A 459 61.18 -42.67 86.41
CA GLU A 459 61.57 -41.85 85.25
C GLU A 459 61.31 -42.57 83.91
N ASP A 460 60.08 -43.02 83.69
CA ASP A 460 59.70 -43.71 82.45
C ASP A 460 59.58 -42.74 81.25
N GLU A 461 60.38 -42.98 80.21
CA GLU A 461 60.42 -42.18 78.98
C GLU A 461 59.05 -42.15 78.27
N ARG A 462 58.24 -43.21 78.40
CA ARG A 462 56.90 -43.31 77.78
C ARG A 462 55.96 -42.20 78.23
N VAL A 463 56.09 -41.72 79.47
CA VAL A 463 55.28 -40.61 80.00
C VAL A 463 55.53 -39.33 79.20
N SER A 464 56.80 -39.02 78.95
CA SER A 464 57.21 -37.85 78.17
C SER A 464 56.76 -37.98 76.71
N ARG A 465 56.89 -39.18 76.13
CA ARG A 465 56.48 -39.48 74.75
C ARG A 465 54.96 -39.38 74.57
N GLY A 466 54.19 -39.94 75.49
CA GLY A 466 52.73 -39.84 75.51
C GLY A 466 52.25 -38.38 75.60
N ARG A 467 52.92 -37.55 76.41
CA ARG A 467 52.64 -36.11 76.50
C ARG A 467 52.98 -35.37 75.21
N ILE A 468 54.09 -35.69 74.56
CA ILE A 468 54.44 -35.12 73.24
C ILE A 468 53.38 -35.49 72.21
N PHE A 469 52.90 -36.74 72.20
CA PHE A 469 51.82 -37.18 71.31
C PHE A 469 50.49 -36.45 71.59
N ALA A 470 50.10 -36.26 72.86
CA ALA A 470 48.91 -35.48 73.21
C ALA A 470 49.01 -34.01 72.75
N ILE A 471 50.17 -33.37 72.93
CA ILE A 471 50.42 -32.00 72.44
C ILE A 471 50.35 -31.97 70.91
N GLY A 472 50.97 -32.95 70.24
CA GLY A 472 50.92 -33.09 68.79
C GLY A 472 49.49 -33.31 68.26
N ALA A 473 48.67 -34.09 68.97
CA ALA A 473 47.27 -34.32 68.65
C ALA A 473 46.45 -33.01 68.68
N ASN A 474 46.57 -32.26 69.78
CA ASN A 474 45.91 -30.96 69.94
C ASN A 474 46.35 -29.95 68.87
N ALA A 475 47.65 -29.90 68.57
CA ALA A 475 48.17 -29.06 67.49
C ALA A 475 47.61 -29.47 66.13
N GLY A 476 47.53 -30.77 65.84
CA GLY A 476 46.92 -31.32 64.62
C GLY A 476 45.45 -30.93 64.47
N PHE A 477 44.64 -31.06 65.52
CA PHE A 477 43.24 -30.63 65.51
C PHE A 477 43.06 -29.12 65.34
N ALA A 478 43.86 -28.30 66.04
CA ALA A 478 43.80 -26.86 65.93
C ALA A 478 44.17 -26.37 64.52
N ILE A 479 45.29 -26.84 63.97
CA ILE A 479 45.75 -26.49 62.62
C ILE A 479 44.76 -27.00 61.58
N GLY A 480 44.33 -28.25 61.71
CA GLY A 480 43.35 -28.87 60.82
C GLY A 480 42.01 -28.15 60.79
N GLY A 481 41.49 -27.76 61.96
CA GLY A 481 40.25 -27.00 62.09
C GLY A 481 40.32 -25.61 61.47
N ILE A 482 41.41 -24.87 61.71
CA ILE A 482 41.64 -23.53 61.11
C ILE A 482 41.71 -23.64 59.58
N LEU A 483 42.49 -24.59 59.06
CA LEU A 483 42.60 -24.81 57.61
C LEU A 483 41.28 -25.26 57.00
N GLY A 484 40.51 -26.08 57.71
CA GLY A 484 39.16 -26.47 57.32
C GLY A 484 38.24 -25.25 57.19
N ALA A 485 38.22 -24.37 58.19
CA ALA A 485 37.42 -23.14 58.16
C ALA A 485 37.82 -22.21 57.00
N PHE A 486 39.12 -22.02 56.76
CA PHE A 486 39.61 -21.24 55.61
C PHE A 486 39.25 -21.88 54.27
N ALA A 487 39.36 -23.21 54.15
CA ALA A 487 38.96 -23.93 52.95
C ALA A 487 37.47 -23.71 52.67
N THR A 488 36.60 -23.89 53.66
CA THR A 488 35.15 -23.65 53.54
C THR A 488 34.86 -22.21 53.12
N TYR A 489 35.52 -21.22 53.73
CA TYR A 489 35.38 -19.82 53.34
C TYR A 489 35.76 -19.59 51.87
N ASN A 490 36.91 -20.13 51.43
CA ASN A 490 37.39 -19.99 50.05
C ASN A 490 36.56 -20.79 49.02
N PHE A 491 35.80 -21.80 49.45
CA PHE A 491 34.83 -22.49 48.58
C PHE A 491 33.57 -21.66 48.31
N ILE A 492 33.11 -20.92 49.31
CA ILE A 492 31.87 -20.13 49.26
C ILE A 492 32.12 -18.75 48.66
N LYS A 493 33.26 -18.12 48.98
CA LYS A 493 33.58 -16.78 48.53
C LYS A 493 33.80 -16.74 47.03
N ASP A 494 32.96 -15.99 46.33
CA ASP A 494 33.19 -15.56 44.95
C ASP A 494 33.37 -14.03 44.93
N PRO A 495 34.61 -13.52 44.82
CA PRO A 495 34.87 -12.08 44.80
C PRO A 495 34.65 -11.45 43.42
N LEU A 496 34.38 -12.24 42.38
CA LEU A 496 34.24 -11.74 41.03
C LEU A 496 32.80 -11.25 40.79
N PRO A 497 32.60 -10.21 39.96
CA PRO A 497 31.26 -9.78 39.58
C PRO A 497 30.51 -10.88 38.81
N GLU A 498 29.21 -10.69 38.63
CA GLU A 498 28.41 -11.53 37.74
C GLU A 498 28.73 -11.27 36.27
N SER A 499 28.47 -12.27 35.42
CA SER A 499 28.50 -12.06 33.98
C SER A 499 27.39 -11.10 33.58
N ARG A 500 27.63 -10.28 32.57
CA ARG A 500 26.68 -9.26 32.11
C ARG A 500 26.62 -9.26 30.59
N ALA A 501 25.57 -8.66 30.04
CA ALA A 501 25.52 -8.37 28.62
C ALA A 501 25.32 -6.87 28.38
N VAL A 502 26.06 -6.33 27.41
CA VAL A 502 25.88 -4.98 26.90
C VAL A 502 24.91 -5.05 25.72
N LYS A 503 23.76 -4.41 25.88
CA LYS A 503 22.72 -4.31 24.85
C LYS A 503 22.88 -2.97 24.14
N ASP A 504 23.10 -3.00 22.84
CA ASP A 504 23.13 -1.80 22.01
C ASP A 504 21.71 -1.39 21.60
N GLN A 505 21.58 -0.23 20.94
CA GLN A 505 20.29 0.20 20.41
C GLN A 505 19.80 -0.78 19.33
N PRO A 506 18.50 -1.11 19.30
CA PRO A 506 17.90 -1.87 18.22
C PRO A 506 18.18 -1.25 16.85
N VAL A 507 18.52 -2.09 15.88
CA VAL A 507 18.83 -1.71 14.51
C VAL A 507 17.75 -2.23 13.59
N GLU A 508 17.37 -1.47 12.57
CA GLU A 508 16.45 -1.94 11.54
C GLU A 508 16.99 -3.16 10.77
N PHE A 509 16.07 -3.95 10.20
CA PHE A 509 16.45 -5.07 9.36
C PHE A 509 17.29 -4.63 8.17
N ASN A 510 18.27 -5.46 7.80
CA ASN A 510 19.06 -5.22 6.61
C ASN A 510 18.16 -5.23 5.38
N ASP A 511 18.29 -4.20 4.56
CA ASP A 511 17.61 -4.09 3.29
C ASP A 511 18.43 -4.81 2.21
N PRO A 512 17.96 -5.93 1.64
CA PRO A 512 18.70 -6.67 0.62
C PRO A 512 18.92 -5.85 -0.66
N ARG A 513 18.14 -4.78 -0.87
CA ARG A 513 18.24 -3.90 -2.06
C ARG A 513 19.24 -2.76 -1.87
N LYS A 514 19.78 -2.55 -0.65
CA LYS A 514 20.80 -1.53 -0.36
C LYS A 514 22.15 -2.17 -0.10
N GLN A 515 23.17 -1.76 -0.85
CA GLN A 515 24.53 -2.33 -0.78
C GLN A 515 25.28 -2.06 0.54
N ARG A 516 24.72 -1.25 1.47
CA ARG A 516 25.32 -0.98 2.78
C ARG A 516 24.32 -1.25 3.90
N PRO A 517 24.63 -2.15 4.86
CA PRO A 517 23.83 -2.30 6.07
C PRO A 517 23.88 -1.01 6.90
N THR A 518 22.75 -0.61 7.48
CA THR A 518 22.59 0.63 8.26
C THR A 518 23.24 0.62 9.64
N ALA A 519 23.98 -0.43 10.01
CA ALA A 519 24.80 -0.38 11.22
C ALA A 519 26.17 -1.04 11.01
N LYS A 520 27.22 -0.25 11.22
CA LYS A 520 28.52 -0.81 11.57
C LYS A 520 28.39 -1.38 12.98
N LEU A 521 28.44 -2.70 13.12
CA LEU A 521 28.76 -3.35 14.39
C LEU A 521 30.01 -2.66 14.95
N ARG A 522 29.97 -2.20 16.21
CA ARG A 522 31.14 -1.65 16.87
C ARG A 522 32.23 -2.72 16.78
N ALA A 523 33.32 -2.42 16.09
CA ALA A 523 34.46 -3.33 16.05
C ALA A 523 34.81 -3.68 17.51
N PRO A 524 35.11 -4.96 17.82
CA PRO A 524 35.43 -5.36 19.18
C PRO A 524 36.49 -4.38 19.67
N THR A 525 36.19 -3.69 20.77
CA THR A 525 37.17 -2.78 21.37
C THR A 525 38.36 -3.66 21.66
N ARG A 526 39.43 -3.54 20.86
CA ARG A 526 40.73 -4.09 21.23
C ARG A 526 41.03 -3.40 22.55
N VAL A 527 40.74 -4.08 23.65
CA VAL A 527 41.38 -3.78 24.93
C VAL A 527 42.84 -3.79 24.57
N ALA A 528 43.46 -2.61 24.59
CA ALA A 528 44.88 -2.50 24.41
C ALA A 528 45.48 -3.45 25.43
N VAL A 529 46.01 -4.58 24.96
CA VAL A 529 46.90 -5.41 25.77
C VAL A 529 47.94 -4.41 26.27
N PRO A 530 48.06 -4.17 27.59
CA PRO A 530 49.14 -3.35 28.07
C PRO A 530 50.40 -4.04 27.55
N GLN A 531 51.15 -3.38 26.67
CA GLN A 531 52.47 -3.87 26.31
C GLN A 531 53.19 -4.15 27.64
N PRO A 532 53.88 -5.29 27.78
CA PRO A 532 54.67 -5.53 28.97
C PRO A 532 55.63 -4.35 29.10
N ARG A 533 55.37 -3.46 30.07
CA ARG A 533 56.36 -2.46 30.47
C ARG A 533 57.60 -3.27 30.80
N SER A 534 58.66 -3.01 30.05
CA SER A 534 60.00 -3.49 30.36
C SER A 534 60.23 -3.23 31.84
N ARG A 535 60.45 -4.31 32.60
CA ARG A 535 60.80 -4.23 34.01
C ARG A 535 61.99 -3.28 34.15
N PRO A 536 61.90 -2.20 34.94
CA PRO A 536 63.11 -1.63 35.48
C PRO A 536 63.72 -2.69 36.40
N ARG A 537 64.99 -2.99 36.14
CA ARG A 537 65.85 -3.90 36.88
C ARG A 537 65.83 -3.48 38.36
N GLN A 538 65.03 -4.16 39.19
CA GLN A 538 65.04 -3.95 40.63
C GLN A 538 66.33 -4.54 41.21
N ALA A 539 67.00 -3.74 42.02
CA ALA A 539 68.15 -4.13 42.83
C ALA A 539 67.80 -5.31 43.76
N PRO A 540 68.78 -6.15 44.14
CA PRO A 540 68.53 -7.29 45.00
C PRO A 540 67.99 -6.85 46.37
N PHE A 541 66.81 -7.37 46.73
CA PHE A 541 66.26 -7.27 48.08
C PHE A 541 67.13 -8.07 49.04
N SER A 542 67.63 -7.42 50.08
CA SER A 542 68.23 -8.03 51.26
C SER A 542 67.12 -8.46 52.25
N ILE A 543 67.24 -9.69 52.76
CA ILE A 543 66.40 -10.23 53.82
C ILE A 543 66.96 -9.73 55.17
N GLY A 544 66.18 -8.90 55.86
CA GLY A 544 66.42 -8.53 57.26
C GLY A 544 65.51 -9.35 58.17
N LEU A 545 66.07 -10.33 58.87
CA LEU A 545 65.44 -10.99 60.01
C LEU A 545 65.43 -10.02 61.20
N SER A 546 64.26 -9.77 61.77
CA SER A 546 64.13 -9.13 63.08
C SER A 546 63.41 -10.11 64.03
N PRO A 547 64.03 -10.50 65.16
CA PRO A 547 63.40 -11.40 66.12
C PRO A 547 62.61 -10.59 67.15
N GLY A 548 61.34 -10.92 67.34
CA GLY A 548 60.50 -10.37 68.42
C GLY A 548 59.61 -11.46 69.00
N PRO A 549 59.71 -11.79 70.29
CA PRO A 549 58.91 -12.83 70.92
C PRO A 549 57.65 -12.21 71.54
N ALA A 550 56.47 -12.74 71.20
CA ALA A 550 55.25 -12.52 71.97
C ALA A 550 54.47 -13.85 72.00
N GLY A 551 54.78 -14.67 73.00
CA GLY A 551 54.06 -15.90 73.29
C GLY A 551 52.70 -15.59 73.93
N LEU A 552 51.65 -16.17 73.36
CA LEU A 552 50.33 -16.24 73.98
C LEU A 552 50.26 -17.58 74.74
N SER A 553 50.16 -17.52 76.07
CA SER A 553 49.94 -18.68 76.94
C SER A 553 48.44 -18.81 77.21
N LEU A 554 47.83 -19.92 76.79
CA LEU A 554 46.53 -20.35 77.27
C LEU A 554 46.69 -21.73 77.92
N GLY A 555 46.52 -21.74 79.24
CA GLY A 555 46.64 -22.92 80.07
C GLY A 555 45.50 -23.91 79.84
N GLY A 556 45.86 -25.16 79.60
CA GLY A 556 45.07 -26.35 79.86
C GLY A 556 45.86 -27.22 80.82
N ARG A 557 45.22 -27.65 81.91
CA ARG A 557 45.83 -28.46 82.97
C ARG A 557 46.17 -29.86 82.46
N PHE A 558 47.41 -30.27 82.66
CA PHE A 558 47.86 -31.66 82.76
C PHE A 558 48.21 -31.91 84.22
#